data_AF-A0A1N7ID67-F1
#
_entry.id   AF-A0A1N7ID67-F1
#
_cell.length_a   1.000
_cell.length_b   1.000
_cell.length_c   1.000
_cell.angle_alpha   90.00
_cell.angle_beta   90.00
_cell.angle_gamma   90.00
#
_symmetry.space_group_name_H-M   'P 1'
#
loop_
_entity.id
_entity.type
_entity.pdbx_description
1 polymer ?
#
loop_
_entity_poly.entity_id
_entity_poly.type
_entity_poly.pdbx_seq_one_letter_code
_entity_poly.pdbx_strand_id
1 'polypeptide(L)'
;MDFNDLINEHNANFARLMALIVSKNLIPSISKNSFDHLTEKLLQKLEKGADKNQLKNMIETELCISYGLYRSEFNSEELASEIFIWWENN
;
A
#
# COMPACT_ATOMS: atom_id res chain seq x y z
N MET A 1 13.08 -0.15 -22.26
CA MET A 1 12.85 -0.92 -21.04
C MET A 1 12.38 -2.29 -21.48
N ASP A 2 13.08 -3.36 -21.09
CA ASP A 2 12.64 -4.71 -21.40
C ASP A 2 11.45 -5.10 -20.51
N PHE A 3 10.64 -6.06 -20.95
CA PHE A 3 9.54 -6.61 -20.17
C PHE A 3 10.03 -7.21 -18.84
N ASN A 4 11.21 -7.83 -18.83
CA ASN A 4 11.83 -8.32 -17.61
C ASN A 4 12.22 -7.18 -16.65
N ASP A 5 12.65 -6.04 -17.18
CA ASP A 5 12.98 -4.87 -16.36
C ASP A 5 11.73 -4.33 -15.65
N LEU A 6 10.59 -4.27 -16.35
CA LEU A 6 9.31 -3.86 -15.79
C LEU A 6 8.82 -4.81 -14.68
N ILE A 7 8.94 -6.13 -14.89
CA ILE A 7 8.58 -7.11 -13.87
C ILE A 7 9.49 -7.00 -12.65
N ASN A 8 10.79 -6.82 -12.86
CA ASN A 8 11.76 -6.69 -11.78
C ASN A 8 11.52 -5.43 -10.96
N GLU A 9 11.23 -4.31 -11.62
CA GLU A 9 10.87 -3.04 -10.97
C GLU A 9 9.58 -3.18 -10.16
N HIS A 10 8.52 -3.75 -10.76
CA HIS A 10 7.26 -3.99 -10.09
C HIS A 10 7.44 -4.87 -8.84
N ASN A 11 8.15 -5.99 -8.95
CA ASN A 11 8.42 -6.88 -7.81
C ASN A 11 9.25 -6.20 -6.71
N ALA A 12 10.23 -5.37 -7.09
CA ALA A 12 11.02 -4.61 -6.13
C ALA A 12 10.18 -3.56 -5.39
N ASN A 13 9.31 -2.85 -6.11
CA ASN A 13 8.40 -1.86 -5.56
C ASN A 13 7.35 -2.52 -4.66
N PHE A 14 6.81 -3.68 -5.06
CA PHE A 14 5.91 -4.48 -4.23
C PHE A 14 6.55 -4.84 -2.90
N ALA A 15 7.78 -5.39 -2.92
CA ALA A 15 8.48 -5.78 -1.69
C ALA A 15 8.74 -4.59 -0.75
N ARG A 16 9.10 -3.42 -1.30
CA ARG A 16 9.31 -2.19 -0.53
C ARG A 16 8.02 -1.65 0.07
N LEU A 17 6.94 -1.60 -0.72
CA LEU A 17 5.64 -1.15 -0.26
C LEU A 17 5.06 -2.07 0.81
N MET A 18 5.18 -3.39 0.63
CA MET A 18 4.80 -4.38 1.62
C MET A 18 5.52 -4.14 2.95
N ALA A 19 6.83 -3.91 2.91
CA ALA A 19 7.61 -3.64 4.11
C ALA A 19 7.14 -2.37 4.83
N LEU A 20 6.80 -1.31 4.07
CA LEU A 20 6.23 -0.08 4.61
C LEU A 20 4.89 -0.36 5.30
N ILE A 21 3.95 -1.05 4.65
CA ILE A 21 2.63 -1.36 5.22
C ILE A 21 2.75 -2.23 6.49
N VAL A 22 3.57 -3.28 6.44
CA VAL A 22 3.77 -4.17 7.60
C VAL A 22 4.42 -3.43 8.78
N SER A 23 5.34 -2.49 8.51
CA SER A 23 5.99 -1.70 9.57
C SER A 23 5.01 -0.83 10.38
N LYS A 24 3.84 -0.54 9.81
CA LYS A 24 2.79 0.25 10.47
C LYS A 24 2.03 -0.53 11.53
N ASN A 25 2.24 -1.83 11.62
CA ASN A 25 1.68 -2.69 12.65
C ASN A 25 0.14 -2.54 12.78
N LEU A 26 -0.54 -2.40 11.63
CA LEU A 26 -1.98 -2.14 11.55
C LEU A 26 -2.80 -3.25 12.23
N ILE A 27 -2.33 -4.50 12.17
CA ILE A 27 -2.95 -5.65 12.83
C ILE A 27 -1.82 -6.51 13.43
N PRO A 28 -1.56 -6.43 14.75
CA PRO A 28 -0.38 -7.04 15.37
C PRO A 28 -0.29 -8.56 15.27
N SER A 29 -1.41 -9.26 15.09
CA SER A 29 -1.49 -10.72 15.06
C SER A 29 -1.66 -11.30 13.66
N ILE A 30 -1.63 -10.47 12.61
CA ILE A 30 -1.87 -10.93 11.23
C ILE A 30 -0.57 -11.39 10.56
N SER A 31 -0.68 -12.37 9.66
CA SER A 31 0.45 -12.80 8.84
C SER A 31 0.87 -11.66 7.90
N LYS A 32 2.16 -11.52 7.62
CA LYS A 32 2.67 -10.51 6.68
C LYS A 32 2.02 -10.62 5.30
N ASN A 33 1.79 -11.86 4.84
CA ASN A 33 1.17 -12.15 3.55
C ASN A 33 -0.31 -11.73 3.50
N SER A 34 -0.93 -11.43 4.62
CA SER A 34 -2.32 -10.95 4.64
C SER A 34 -2.47 -9.57 4.00
N PHE A 35 -1.38 -8.81 3.87
CA PHE A 35 -1.38 -7.51 3.17
C PHE A 35 -1.02 -7.61 1.69
N ASP A 36 -0.84 -8.81 1.11
CA ASP A 36 -0.43 -8.98 -0.29
C ASP A 36 -1.42 -8.29 -1.23
N HIS A 37 -2.72 -8.54 -1.00
CA HIS A 37 -3.79 -7.97 -1.81
C HIS A 37 -3.85 -6.45 -1.71
N LEU A 38 -3.72 -5.88 -0.51
CA LEU A 38 -3.69 -4.43 -0.30
C LEU A 38 -2.47 -3.80 -0.99
N THR A 39 -1.30 -4.43 -0.84
CA THR A 39 -0.04 -3.97 -1.43
C THR A 39 -0.12 -3.92 -2.95
N GLU A 40 -0.58 -5.01 -3.58
CA GLU A 40 -0.72 -5.11 -5.02
C GLU A 40 -1.67 -4.03 -5.56
N LYS A 41 -2.82 -3.91 -4.91
CA LYS A 41 -3.85 -2.93 -5.23
C LYS A 41 -3.33 -1.49 -5.15
N LEU A 42 -2.57 -1.16 -4.11
CA LEU A 42 -1.99 0.17 -3.95
C LEU A 42 -0.91 0.45 -5.00
N LEU A 43 -0.04 -0.53 -5.27
CA LEU A 43 1.00 -0.40 -6.28
C LEU A 43 0.42 -0.16 -7.67
N GLN A 44 -0.59 -0.93 -8.06
CA GLN A 44 -1.28 -0.74 -9.35
C GLN A 44 -1.94 0.63 -9.48
N LYS A 45 -2.34 1.27 -8.38
CA LYS A 45 -2.89 2.63 -8.41
C LYS A 45 -1.79 3.66 -8.56
N LEU A 46 -0.69 3.51 -7.85
CA LEU A 46 0.49 4.37 -7.96
C LEU A 46 1.04 4.35 -9.39
N GLU A 47 1.20 3.17 -9.99
CA GLU A 47 1.65 2.99 -11.38
C GLU A 47 0.69 3.64 -12.40
N LYS A 48 -0.61 3.76 -12.04
CA LYS A 48 -1.62 4.45 -12.86
C LYS A 48 -1.71 5.95 -12.59
N GLY A 49 -0.82 6.51 -11.78
CA GLY A 49 -0.77 7.94 -11.46
C GLY A 49 -1.83 8.38 -10.44
N ALA A 50 -2.20 7.50 -9.49
CA ALA A 50 -3.14 7.87 -8.44
C ALA A 50 -2.58 8.98 -7.53
N ASP A 51 -3.43 9.94 -7.19
CA ASP A 51 -3.10 10.98 -6.23
C ASP A 51 -3.24 10.50 -4.77
N LYS A 52 -2.68 11.27 -3.84
CA LYS A 52 -2.74 10.97 -2.41
C LYS A 52 -4.16 10.76 -1.87
N ASN A 53 -5.15 11.52 -2.34
CA ASN A 53 -6.54 11.38 -1.87
C ASN A 53 -7.17 10.07 -2.35
N GLN A 54 -6.85 9.66 -3.58
CA GLN A 54 -7.27 8.36 -4.12
C GLN A 54 -6.65 7.21 -3.31
N LEU A 55 -5.38 7.31 -2.94
CA LEU A 55 -4.72 6.32 -2.06
C LEU A 55 -5.38 6.27 -0.70
N LYS A 56 -5.63 7.43 -0.07
CA LYS A 56 -6.29 7.50 1.24
C LYS A 56 -7.64 6.80 1.24
N ASN A 57 -8.51 7.17 0.29
CA ASN A 57 -9.85 6.59 0.20
C ASN A 57 -9.79 5.08 0.02
N MET A 58 -8.81 4.60 -0.73
CA MET A 58 -8.61 3.19 -0.98
C MET A 58 -8.08 2.44 0.25
N ILE A 59 -7.07 2.97 0.94
CA ILE A 59 -6.56 2.42 2.19
C ILE A 59 -7.70 2.31 3.21
N GLU A 60 -8.46 3.38 3.38
CA GLU A 60 -9.58 3.40 4.32
C GLU A 60 -10.66 2.38 3.95
N THR A 61 -11.02 2.31 2.67
CA THR A 61 -12.02 1.35 2.20
C THR A 61 -11.54 -0.09 2.39
N GLU A 62 -10.32 -0.41 2.00
CA GLU A 62 -9.80 -1.77 2.08
C GLU A 62 -9.62 -2.20 3.54
N LEU A 63 -9.02 -1.35 4.38
CA LEU A 63 -8.81 -1.65 5.80
C LEU A 63 -10.14 -1.84 6.55
N CYS A 64 -11.18 -1.07 6.23
CA CYS A 64 -12.49 -1.26 6.82
C CYS A 64 -13.23 -2.49 6.28
N ILE A 65 -13.29 -2.66 4.95
CA ILE A 65 -14.14 -3.67 4.31
C ILE A 65 -13.46 -5.05 4.30
N SER A 66 -12.21 -5.11 3.88
CA SER A 66 -11.49 -6.38 3.69
C SER A 66 -10.82 -6.84 4.98
N TYR A 67 -10.34 -5.90 5.81
CA TYR A 67 -9.61 -6.21 7.04
C TYR A 67 -10.42 -6.01 8.32
N GLY A 68 -11.63 -5.45 8.22
CA GLY A 68 -12.56 -5.32 9.35
C GLY A 68 -12.14 -4.28 10.41
N LEU A 69 -11.21 -3.40 10.09
CA LEU A 69 -10.77 -2.34 11.01
C LEU A 69 -11.81 -1.22 11.08
N TYR A 70 -11.96 -0.64 12.26
CA TYR A 70 -12.68 0.62 12.43
C TYR A 70 -11.78 1.79 12.02
N ARG A 71 -12.39 2.85 11.47
CA ARG A 71 -11.67 4.09 11.08
C ARG A 71 -10.87 4.73 12.22
N SER A 72 -11.20 4.42 13.47
CA SER A 72 -10.47 4.90 14.66
C SER A 72 -9.19 4.10 14.96
N GLU A 73 -8.99 2.93 14.36
CA GLU A 73 -7.86 2.04 14.63
C GLU A 73 -6.64 2.33 13.75
N PHE A 74 -6.78 3.18 12.74
CA PHE A 74 -5.70 3.55 11.84
C PHE A 74 -5.86 4.98 11.33
N ASN A 75 -4.75 5.56 10.88
CA ASN A 75 -4.74 6.89 10.27
C ASN A 75 -4.55 6.78 8.76
N SER A 76 -5.65 6.80 8.00
CA SER A 76 -5.60 6.67 6.53
C SER A 76 -4.83 7.81 5.87
N GLU A 77 -4.90 9.03 6.41
CA GLU A 77 -4.23 10.21 5.89
C GLU A 77 -2.70 10.09 6.03
N GLU A 78 -2.23 9.64 7.20
CA GLU A 78 -0.81 9.42 7.47
C GLU A 78 -0.25 8.30 6.60
N LEU A 79 -0.94 7.16 6.52
CA LEU A 79 -0.54 6.03 5.67
C LEU A 79 -0.45 6.44 4.20
N ALA A 80 -1.48 7.14 3.69
CA ALA A 80 -1.48 7.61 2.31
C ALA A 80 -0.36 8.61 2.04
N SER A 81 -0.10 9.53 2.98
CA SER A 81 0.98 10.52 2.86
C SER A 81 2.34 9.84 2.80
N GLU A 82 2.60 8.87 3.68
CA GLU A 82 3.88 8.17 3.69
C GLU A 82 4.10 7.31 2.45
N ILE A 83 3.08 6.58 2.00
CA ILE A 83 3.15 5.78 0.77
C ILE A 83 3.37 6.68 -0.44
N PHE A 84 2.68 7.81 -0.51
CA PHE A 84 2.81 8.76 -1.62
C PHE A 84 4.19 9.41 -1.65
N ILE A 85 4.70 9.86 -0.49
CA ILE A 85 6.06 10.41 -0.36
C ILE A 85 7.09 9.35 -0.74
N TRP A 86 6.93 8.11 -0.29
CA TRP A 86 7.81 7.02 -0.67
C TRP A 86 7.82 6.82 -2.19
N TRP A 87 6.66 6.83 -2.84
CA TRP A 87 6.53 6.68 -4.28
C TRP A 87 7.18 7.82 -5.06
N GLU A 88 6.97 9.08 -4.67
CA GLU A 88 7.56 10.23 -5.37
C GLU A 88 9.09 10.31 -5.23
N ASN A 89 9.67 9.66 -4.22
CA ASN A 89 11.11 9.66 -3.97
C ASN A 89 11.84 8.40 -4.48
N ASN A 90 11.12 7.45 -5.09
CA ASN A 90 11.70 6.26 -5.74
C ASN A 90 11.59 6.38 -7.26
#